data_AF-A0A7V6FC84-F1
#
_entry.id   AF-A0A7V6FC84-F1
#
_cell.length_a   1.000
_cell.length_b   1.000
_cell.length_c   1.000
_cell.angle_alpha   90.00
_cell.angle_beta   90.00
_cell.angle_gamma   90.00
#
_symmetry.space_group_name_H-M   'P 1'
#
loop_
_entity.id
_entity.type
_entity.pdbx_description
1 polymer ?
#
loop_
_entity_poly.entity_id
_entity_poly.type
_entity_poly.pdbx_seq_one_letter_code
_entity_poly.pdbx_strand_id
1 'polypeptide(L)'
;MKKTVNKKGSYLQIYLSYYVPQVHGPRHKSHRPIGYVHELEEQGIDDPLTHFQREIDDLNQVYQAQKAQDKILEISHDTPERSLGYFPIKILWMRSVLTPTQIISNYPTM
;
A
#
# COMPACT_ATOMS: atom_id res chain seq x y z
N MET A 1 15.28 4.60 -10.72
CA MET A 1 15.43 5.36 -11.98
C MET A 1 15.47 4.40 -13.16
N LYS A 2 14.89 4.76 -14.32
CA LYS A 2 15.05 3.98 -15.56
C LYS A 2 15.98 4.73 -16.51
N LYS A 3 17.01 4.03 -16.99
CA LYS A 3 17.92 4.48 -18.05
C LYS A 3 17.60 3.70 -19.32
N THR A 4 17.38 4.41 -20.41
CA THR A 4 17.15 3.82 -21.74
C THR A 4 18.22 4.32 -22.69
N VAL A 5 18.83 3.43 -23.48
CA VAL A 5 19.85 3.79 -24.48
C VAL A 5 19.21 3.82 -25.86
N ASN A 6 19.23 4.98 -26.51
CA ASN A 6 18.71 5.19 -27.85
C ASN A 6 19.82 5.70 -28.79
N LYS A 7 19.55 5.77 -30.11
CA LYS A 7 20.50 6.33 -31.10
C LYS A 7 20.92 7.77 -30.79
N LYS A 8 20.04 8.56 -30.16
CA LYS A 8 20.31 9.95 -29.74
C LYS A 8 21.13 10.04 -28.44
N GLY A 9 21.26 8.95 -27.68
CA GLY A 9 21.99 8.91 -26.41
C GLY A 9 21.22 8.25 -25.28
N SER A 10 21.70 8.45 -24.04
CA SER A 10 21.07 7.95 -22.82
C SER A 10 19.90 8.85 -22.40
N TYR A 11 18.72 8.26 -22.21
CA TYR A 11 17.52 8.93 -21.73
C TYR A 11 17.21 8.50 -20.29
N LEU A 12 16.94 9.47 -19.43
CA LEU A 12 16.64 9.27 -18.01
C LEU A 12 15.16 9.57 -17.71
N GLN A 13 14.55 8.70 -16.90
CA GLN A 13 13.17 8.85 -16.46
C GLN A 13 12.97 8.34 -15.03
N ILE A 14 12.13 9.05 -14.28
CA ILE A 14 11.74 8.67 -12.92
C ILE A 14 10.43 7.87 -12.98
N TYR A 15 10.46 6.68 -12.40
CA TYR A 15 9.30 5.80 -12.25
C TYR A 15 9.05 5.54 -10.77
N LEU A 16 7.78 5.57 -10.40
CA LEU A 16 7.30 5.13 -9.09
C LEU A 16 6.86 3.67 -9.21
N SER A 17 7.42 2.80 -8.39
CA SER A 17 6.95 1.42 -8.23
C SER A 17 6.04 1.34 -7.01
N TYR A 18 4.84 0.79 -7.17
CA TYR A 18 3.91 0.56 -6.07
C TYR A 18 3.35 -0.85 -6.12
N TYR A 19 3.04 -1.37 -4.94
CA TYR A 19 2.44 -2.69 -4.75
C TYR A 19 0.92 -2.56 -4.80
N VAL A 20 0.28 -3.39 -5.64
CA VAL A 20 -1.19 -3.51 -5.70
C VAL A 20 -1.54 -4.94 -5.29
N PRO A 21 -2.16 -5.17 -4.12
CA PRO A 21 -2.44 -6.52 -3.62
C PRO A 21 -3.29 -7.37 -4.58
N GLN A 22 -4.14 -6.72 -5.36
CA GLN A 22 -5.08 -7.36 -6.28
C GLN A 22 -4.42 -7.83 -7.60
N VAL A 23 -3.17 -7.43 -7.86
CA VAL A 23 -2.46 -7.74 -9.10
C VAL A 23 -1.14 -8.43 -8.75
N HIS A 24 -0.86 -9.56 -9.39
CA HIS A 24 0.42 -10.25 -9.21
C HIS A 24 1.55 -9.43 -9.85
N GLY A 25 2.24 -8.63 -9.03
CA GLY A 25 3.48 -7.95 -9.40
C GLY A 25 3.50 -6.43 -9.12
N PRO A 26 4.69 -5.82 -9.12
CA PRO A 26 4.84 -4.39 -8.95
C PRO A 26 4.25 -3.64 -10.15
N ARG A 27 3.47 -2.59 -9.87
CA ARG A 27 3.02 -1.64 -10.90
C ARG A 27 4.02 -0.50 -10.97
N HIS A 28 4.25 0.00 -12.18
CA HIS A 28 5.09 1.16 -12.43
C HIS A 28 4.24 2.31 -12.98
N LYS A 29 4.37 3.50 -12.38
CA LYS A 29 3.80 4.75 -12.89
C LYS A 29 4.94 5.67 -13.27
N SER A 30 4.89 6.23 -14.48
CA SER A 30 5.81 7.31 -14.87
C SER A 30 5.54 8.52 -13.99
N HIS A 31 6.53 8.93 -13.19
CA HIS A 31 6.41 10.13 -12.38
C HIS A 31 6.70 11.36 -13.23
N ARG A 32 7.90 11.38 -13.81
CA ARG A 32 8.38 12.50 -14.63
C ARG A 32 9.49 12.03 -15.59
N PRO A 33 9.47 12.48 -16.85
CA PRO A 33 10.64 12.39 -17.73
C PRO A 33 11.72 13.40 -17.31
N ILE A 34 12.98 12.98 -17.28
CA ILE A 34 14.11 13.89 -17.00
C ILE A 34 14.61 14.49 -18.31
N GLY A 35 15.00 13.63 -19.27
CA GLY A 35 15.57 14.08 -20.55
C GLY A 35 16.77 13.24 -20.98
N TYR A 36 17.50 13.73 -21.98
CA TYR A 36 18.74 13.11 -22.41
C TYR A 36 19.93 13.61 -21.59
N VAL A 37 20.88 12.73 -21.32
CA VAL A 37 22.08 13.04 -20.51
C VAL A 37 22.88 14.23 -21.11
N HIS A 38 23.08 14.26 -22.43
CA HIS A 38 23.83 15.34 -23.08
C HIS A 38 23.13 16.71 -22.97
N GLU A 39 21.80 16.75 -23.06
CA GLU A 39 21.03 18.00 -22.89
C GLU A 39 21.15 18.53 -21.46
N LEU A 40 21.29 17.64 -20.47
CA LEU A 40 21.45 17.99 -19.06
C LEU A 40 22.88 18.48 -18.76
N GLU A 41 23.87 17.86 -19.38
CA GLU A 41 25.27 18.30 -19.32
C GLU A 41 25.43 19.70 -19.95
N GLU A 42 24.81 19.95 -21.11
CA GLU A 42 24.78 21.28 -21.77
C GLU A 42 24.07 22.34 -20.92
N GLN A 43 23.10 21.95 -20.10
CA GLN A 43 22.43 22.84 -19.14
C GLN A 43 23.27 23.14 -17.89
N GLY A 44 24.48 22.58 -17.78
CA GLY A 44 25.42 22.82 -16.69
C GLY A 44 25.25 21.87 -15.50
N ILE A 45 24.57 20.73 -15.68
CA ILE A 45 24.52 19.67 -14.67
C ILE A 45 25.70 18.73 -14.92
N ASP A 46 26.75 18.86 -14.11
CA ASP A 46 28.04 18.16 -14.28
C ASP A 46 27.89 16.63 -14.23
N ASP A 47 27.13 16.11 -13.26
CA ASP A 47 26.74 14.69 -13.20
C ASP A 47 25.23 14.56 -13.01
N PRO A 48 24.46 14.48 -14.11
CA PRO A 48 23.01 14.40 -14.04
C PRO A 48 22.55 13.11 -13.34
N LEU A 49 23.32 12.02 -13.44
CA LEU A 49 22.92 10.76 -12.84
C LEU A 49 22.92 10.86 -11.32
N THR A 50 23.98 11.40 -10.73
CA THR A 50 24.08 11.59 -9.28
C THR A 50 23.10 12.65 -8.78
N HIS A 51 22.91 13.73 -9.54
CA HIS A 51 21.95 14.78 -9.19
C HIS A 51 20.52 14.22 -9.03
N PHE A 52 20.02 13.51 -10.04
CA PHE A 52 18.67 12.95 -10.01
C PHE A 52 18.57 11.72 -9.09
N GLN A 53 19.67 11.02 -8.82
CA GLN A 53 19.67 9.95 -7.82
C GLN A 53 19.41 10.50 -6.42
N ARG A 54 20.03 11.63 -6.04
CA ARG A 54 19.75 12.29 -4.74
C ARG A 54 18.28 12.70 -4.61
N GLU A 55 17.73 13.31 -5.66
CA GLU A 55 16.30 13.69 -5.68
C GLU A 55 15.38 12.47 -5.47
N ILE A 56 15.71 11.32 -6.08
CA ILE A 56 14.97 10.07 -5.89
C ILE A 56 15.10 9.55 -4.45
N ASP A 57 16.28 9.65 -3.86
CA ASP A 57 16.53 9.18 -2.50
C ASP A 57 15.75 10.02 -1.48
N ASP A 58 15.70 11.34 -1.67
CA ASP A 58 14.87 12.25 -0.85
C ASP A 58 13.38 11.90 -0.96
N LEU A 59 12.88 11.68 -2.18
CA LEU A 59 11.50 11.25 -2.42
C LEU A 59 11.18 9.91 -1.73
N ASN A 60 12.11 8.96 -1.77
CA ASN A 60 11.96 7.68 -1.08
C ASN A 60 11.95 7.85 0.44
N GLN A 61 12.80 8.71 0.99
CA GLN A 61 12.84 8.96 2.43
C GLN A 61 11.52 9.56 2.93
N VAL A 62 10.96 10.53 2.21
CA VAL A 62 9.64 11.11 2.51
C VAL A 62 8.54 10.04 2.45
N TYR A 63 8.55 9.20 1.41
CA TYR A 63 7.58 8.12 1.27
C TYR A 63 7.67 7.10 2.41
N GLN A 64 8.87 6.71 2.83
CA GLN A 64 9.07 5.78 3.94
C GLN A 64 8.66 6.39 5.28
N ALA A 65 8.91 7.68 5.49
CA ALA A 65 8.47 8.38 6.69
C ALA A 65 6.94 8.43 6.79
N GLN A 66 6.24 8.74 5.69
CA GLN A 66 4.78 8.70 5.61
C GLN A 66 4.25 7.30 5.90
N LYS A 67 4.83 6.28 5.24
CA LYS A 67 4.44 4.87 5.46
C LYS A 67 4.66 4.40 6.90
N ALA A 68 5.72 4.87 7.56
CA ALA A 68 5.97 4.57 8.96
C ALA A 68 4.90 5.21 9.85
N GLN A 69 4.51 6.47 9.59
CA GLN A 69 3.41 7.12 10.30
C GLN A 69 2.07 6.42 10.08
N ASP A 70 1.72 6.06 8.85
CA ASP A 70 0.48 5.34 8.54
C ASP A 70 0.41 3.99 9.27
N LYS A 71 1.52 3.24 9.30
CA LYS A 71 1.61 1.99 10.07
C LYS A 71 1.44 2.19 11.58
N ILE A 72 1.98 3.28 12.12
CA ILE A 72 1.83 3.62 13.54
C ILE A 72 0.35 3.93 13.84
N LEU A 73 -0.37 4.59 12.94
CA LEU A 73 -1.80 4.84 13.08
C LEU A 73 -2.66 3.57 12.96
N GLU A 74 -2.24 2.60 12.13
CA GLU A 74 -2.91 1.31 11.97
C GLU A 74 -2.76 0.40 13.20
N ILE A 75 -1.67 0.54 13.95
CA ILE A 75 -1.44 -0.19 15.20
C ILE A 75 -2.01 0.63 16.36
N SER A 76 -3.32 0.46 16.62
CA SER A 76 -3.90 0.91 17.89
C SER A 76 -3.07 0.36 19.08
N HIS A 77 -2.86 1.17 20.11
CA HIS A 77 -2.19 0.75 21.35
C HIS A 77 -2.93 -0.36 22.12
N ASP A 78 -4.16 -0.71 21.71
CA ASP A 78 -4.86 -1.86 22.26
C ASP A 78 -4.31 -3.17 21.66
N THR A 79 -3.63 -3.96 22.49
CA THR A 79 -3.16 -5.30 22.15
C THR A 79 -4.32 -6.23 21.80
N PRO A 80 -4.17 -7.13 20.80
CA PRO A 80 -5.15 -8.18 20.48
C PRO A 80 -5.49 -9.07 21.67
N GLU A 81 -4.61 -9.13 22.66
CA GLU A 81 -4.77 -9.84 23.94
C GLU A 81 -6.00 -9.38 24.72
N ARG A 82 -6.39 -8.09 24.60
CA ARG A 82 -7.62 -7.55 25.17
C ARG A 82 -8.89 -8.14 24.51
N SER A 83 -8.75 -8.70 23.30
CA SER A 83 -9.82 -9.30 22.50
C SER A 83 -9.79 -10.83 22.43
N LEU A 84 -8.80 -11.50 23.03
CA LEU A 84 -8.71 -12.98 23.03
C LEU A 84 -9.87 -13.63 23.83
N GLY A 85 -10.47 -12.91 24.77
CA GLY A 85 -11.63 -13.39 25.54
C GLY A 85 -12.99 -13.12 24.90
N TYR A 86 -13.07 -12.30 23.86
CA TYR A 86 -14.36 -11.86 23.30
C TYR A 86 -14.99 -12.91 22.36
N PHE A 87 -14.18 -13.80 21.79
CA PHE A 87 -14.63 -14.77 20.80
C PHE A 87 -15.50 -15.90 21.39
N PRO A 88 -15.11 -16.61 22.47
CA PRO A 88 -15.94 -17.68 23.02
C PRO A 88 -17.17 -17.18 23.80
N ILE A 89 -17.06 -16.08 24.56
CA ILE A 89 -18.15 -15.56 25.40
C ILE A 89 -19.30 -15.01 24.54
N LYS A 90 -18.99 -14.33 23.43
CA LYS A 90 -20.01 -13.81 22.50
C LYS A 90 -20.79 -14.94 21.82
N ILE A 91 -20.15 -16.07 21.51
CA ILE A 91 -20.82 -17.25 20.93
C ILE A 91 -21.74 -17.92 21.96
N LEU A 92 -21.31 -18.01 23.22
CA LEU A 92 -22.12 -18.55 24.33
C LEU A 92 -23.35 -17.70 24.62
N TRP A 93 -23.19 -16.38 24.72
CA TRP A 93 -24.31 -15.44 24.89
C TRP A 93 -25.27 -15.46 23.71
N MET A 94 -24.77 -15.51 22.48
CA MET A 94 -25.60 -15.53 21.27
C MET A 94 -26.37 -16.85 21.09
N ARG A 95 -25.83 -17.98 21.57
CA ARG A 95 -26.53 -19.28 21.61
C ARG A 95 -27.59 -19.37 22.71
N SER A 96 -27.40 -18.68 23.84
CA SER A 96 -28.36 -18.71 24.95
C SER A 96 -29.65 -17.94 24.67
N VAL A 97 -29.67 -17.04 23.68
CA VAL A 97 -30.84 -16.23 23.32
C VAL A 97 -31.75 -16.96 22.30
N LEU A 98 -31.31 -18.10 21.75
CA LEU A 98 -32.06 -18.88 20.77
C LEU A 98 -32.36 -20.29 21.31
N THR A 99 -33.22 -20.39 22.33
CA THR A 99 -33.89 -21.66 22.65
C THR A 99 -35.07 -21.89 21.70
N PRO A 100 -35.23 -23.08 21.09
CA PRO A 100 -36.40 -23.38 20.28
C PRO A 100 -37.56 -23.72 21.22
N THR A 101 -38.49 -22.80 21.42
CA THR A 101 -39.77 -23.11 22.06
C THR A 101 -40.88 -22.32 21.37
N GLN A 102 -41.33 -22.84 20.23
CA GLN A 102 -42.74 -22.90 19.79
C GLN A 102 -42.78 -23.69 18.46
N ILE A 103 -42.68 -25.02 18.55
CA ILE A 103 -43.34 -25.89 17.58
C ILE A 103 -44.48 -26.55 18.36
N ILE A 104 -45.64 -26.68 17.71
CA ILE A 104 -46.95 -27.15 18.19
C ILE A 104 -47.89 -26.03 18.67
N SER A 105 -48.55 -25.36 17.71
CA SER A 105 -49.97 -25.00 17.77
C SER A 105 -50.33 -24.27 16.47
N ASN A 106 -50.64 -25.01 15.40
CA ASN A 106 -51.41 -24.54 14.24
C ASN A 106 -51.75 -25.73 13.33
N TYR A 107 -52.72 -26.55 13.74
CA TYR A 107 -53.55 -27.29 12.79
C TYR A 107 -54.94 -26.64 12.82
N PRO A 108 -55.40 -25.99 11.74
CA PRO A 108 -56.80 -25.65 11.62
C PRO A 108 -57.58 -26.91 11.23
N THR A 109 -58.53 -27.31 12.09
CA THR A 109 -59.65 -28.17 11.70
C THR A 109 -60.53 -27.43 10.68
N MET A 110 -60.57 -27.93 9.44
CA MET A 110 -61.77 -28.12 8.61
C MET A 110 -61.46 -29.15 7.52
#